data_AF-A0A619FLE7-F1
#
_entry.id   AF-A0A619FLE7-F1
#
_cell.length_a   1.000
_cell.length_b   1.000
_cell.length_c   1.000
_cell.angle_alpha   90.00
_cell.angle_beta   90.00
_cell.angle_gamma   90.00
#
_symmetry.space_group_name_H-M   'P 1'
#
loop_
_entity.id
_entity.type
_entity.pdbx_description
1 polymer ?
#
loop_
_entity_poly.entity_id
_entity_poly.type
_entity_poly.pdbx_seq_one_letter_code
_entity_poly.pdbx_strand_id
1 'polypeptide(L)'
;MTDITANVVVSNPRPIFTESRSFKAVANGKIYIGQIDTDPVNPANQIPVYIENEDGSHVQIAQPLIINAAGKIVYNGQLVKIVTVQGHSMAIYDANGSQVDYIANVLKYDPDQYSIEADKKFKYSVKLSEYPTLQDAASAAVDGLLIDVDYHFYNGEKVDFGGKVLTIECKAKFIGDGNLIFTKLGKGSRIAGVFMESTTTPWVIKPWTDDNQWLTDAAAVVATLKQSKTDGYQPTVSDYVKFPGIETLLPPNAKGQNITSTLEIRECIGVEVHRASGLMAGFLFRGCHFCKMVDANNPSGGKDGIITFENLSGDWGKGNYVIGGRTSYGSVSSAQFLRN
;
A
#
# COMPACT_ATOMS: atom_id res chain seq x y z
N MET A 1 26.69 -22.30 16.70
CA MET A 1 27.05 -22.06 15.28
C MET A 1 25.74 -21.68 14.62
N THR A 2 25.57 -20.43 14.18
CA THR A 2 24.37 -20.02 13.48
C THR A 2 24.35 -20.72 12.13
N ASP A 3 23.30 -21.52 11.86
CA ASP A 3 23.08 -22.10 10.54
C ASP A 3 22.97 -20.97 9.51
N ILE A 4 23.98 -20.90 8.66
CA ILE A 4 23.99 -20.03 7.49
C ILE A 4 23.17 -20.74 6.42
N THR A 5 21.96 -20.25 6.16
CA THR A 5 21.21 -20.63 4.97
C THR A 5 21.92 -20.01 3.76
N ALA A 6 22.71 -20.80 3.04
CA ALA A 6 23.44 -20.33 1.88
C ALA A 6 22.46 -20.07 0.72
N ASN A 7 21.97 -18.82 0.58
CA ASN A 7 21.00 -18.46 -0.46
C ASN A 7 21.65 -18.04 -1.79
N VAL A 8 22.98 -17.81 -1.83
CA VAL A 8 23.69 -17.31 -3.01
C VAL A 8 25.02 -18.04 -3.16
N VAL A 9 25.22 -18.71 -4.30
CA VAL A 9 26.47 -19.41 -4.62
C VAL A 9 27.46 -18.42 -5.24
N VAL A 10 28.69 -18.37 -4.71
CA VAL A 10 29.80 -17.65 -5.37
C VAL A 10 30.11 -18.36 -6.69
N SER A 11 29.83 -17.71 -7.81
CA SER A 11 29.95 -18.29 -9.15
C SER A 11 30.54 -17.30 -10.16
N ASN A 12 30.97 -17.80 -11.32
CA ASN A 12 31.22 -16.97 -12.50
C ASN A 12 30.02 -17.16 -13.45
N PRO A 13 29.05 -16.23 -13.49
CA PRO A 13 27.82 -16.40 -14.25
C PRO A 13 28.01 -16.24 -15.77
N ARG A 14 29.23 -15.91 -16.24
CA ARG A 14 29.49 -15.74 -17.67
C ARG A 14 29.46 -17.09 -18.39
N PRO A 15 28.60 -17.28 -19.41
CA PRO A 15 28.50 -18.53 -20.15
C PRO A 15 29.83 -18.95 -20.77
N ILE A 16 30.06 -20.25 -20.83
CA ILE A 16 31.20 -20.87 -21.51
C ILE A 16 30.63 -21.85 -22.54
N PHE A 17 31.07 -21.71 -23.78
CA PHE A 17 30.67 -22.54 -24.90
C PHE A 17 31.82 -23.48 -25.28
N THR A 18 31.56 -24.78 -25.21
CA THR A 18 32.48 -25.84 -25.61
C THR A 18 31.93 -26.61 -26.81
N GLU A 19 32.80 -27.24 -27.59
CA GLU A 19 32.36 -28.14 -28.66
C GLU A 19 31.58 -29.34 -28.10
N SER A 20 30.65 -29.88 -28.90
CA SER A 20 29.78 -30.98 -28.47
C SER A 20 30.44 -32.36 -28.59
N ARG A 21 31.52 -32.48 -29.37
CA ARG A 21 32.21 -33.75 -29.65
C ARG A 21 33.58 -33.87 -28.99
N SER A 22 34.13 -32.78 -28.48
CA SER A 22 35.43 -32.75 -27.81
C SER A 22 35.47 -31.64 -26.77
N PHE A 23 36.21 -31.82 -25.67
CA PHE A 23 36.30 -30.79 -24.63
C PHE A 23 37.25 -29.67 -25.05
N LYS A 24 36.75 -28.78 -25.90
CA LYS A 24 37.47 -27.62 -26.45
C LYS A 24 36.56 -26.40 -26.45
N ALA A 25 37.13 -25.21 -26.28
CA ALA A 25 36.39 -23.97 -26.48
C ALA A 25 35.97 -23.83 -27.94
N VAL A 26 34.78 -23.29 -28.18
CA VAL A 26 34.30 -22.93 -29.54
C VAL A 26 34.99 -21.63 -30.01
N ALA A 27 36.32 -21.63 -30.06
CA ALA A 27 37.13 -20.47 -30.39
C ALA A 27 36.82 -19.96 -31.80
N ASN A 28 36.63 -18.65 -31.96
CA ASN A 28 36.16 -18.00 -33.20
C ASN A 28 34.81 -18.52 -33.71
N GLY A 29 34.03 -19.16 -32.83
CA GLY A 29 32.67 -19.58 -33.12
C GLY A 29 31.70 -18.42 -33.27
N LYS A 30 30.54 -18.73 -33.83
CA LYS A 30 29.44 -17.81 -34.11
C LYS A 30 28.19 -18.27 -33.40
N ILE A 31 27.50 -17.34 -32.75
CA ILE A 31 26.17 -17.58 -32.17
C ILE A 31 25.15 -16.74 -32.92
N TYR A 32 24.07 -17.38 -33.34
CA TYR A 32 22.90 -16.77 -33.95
C TYR A 32 21.70 -16.91 -33.01
N ILE A 33 20.93 -15.84 -32.89
CA ILE A 33 19.79 -15.67 -32.01
C ILE A 33 18.56 -15.26 -32.83
N GLY A 34 17.46 -16.01 -32.71
CA GLY A 34 16.28 -15.78 -33.53
C GLY A 34 14.96 -16.09 -32.85
N GLN A 35 13.90 -16.05 -33.64
CA GLN A 35 12.56 -16.40 -33.17
C GLN A 35 12.50 -17.86 -32.71
N ILE A 36 11.72 -18.12 -31.67
CA ILE A 36 11.50 -19.47 -31.12
C ILE A 36 11.08 -20.45 -32.22
N ASP A 37 11.61 -21.67 -32.16
CA ASP A 37 11.31 -22.78 -33.06
C ASP A 37 11.60 -22.45 -34.56
N THR A 38 12.50 -21.50 -34.83
CA THR A 38 13.00 -21.15 -36.18
C THR A 38 14.53 -21.30 -36.29
N ASP A 39 15.05 -21.32 -37.52
CA ASP A 39 16.49 -21.30 -37.79
C ASP A 39 17.03 -19.85 -37.77
N PRO A 40 17.86 -19.47 -36.76
CA PRO A 40 18.36 -18.11 -36.61
C PRO A 40 19.52 -17.78 -37.57
N VAL A 41 20.03 -18.74 -38.35
CA VAL A 41 21.02 -18.45 -39.41
C VAL A 41 20.40 -17.62 -40.52
N ASN A 42 19.10 -17.81 -40.79
CA ASN A 42 18.36 -16.96 -41.71
C ASN A 42 18.16 -15.56 -41.10
N PRO A 43 18.68 -14.47 -41.71
CA PRO A 43 18.53 -13.11 -41.18
C PRO A 43 17.07 -12.69 -40.97
N ALA A 44 16.12 -13.23 -41.74
CA ALA A 44 14.69 -12.93 -41.57
C ALA A 44 14.12 -13.45 -40.24
N ASN A 45 14.76 -14.47 -39.65
CA ASN A 45 14.37 -15.08 -38.39
C ASN A 45 15.14 -14.49 -37.20
N GLN A 46 16.15 -13.66 -37.43
CA GLN A 46 16.95 -13.06 -36.36
C GLN A 46 16.15 -12.00 -35.60
N ILE A 47 16.41 -11.92 -34.30
CA ILE A 47 15.86 -10.88 -33.43
C ILE A 47 16.97 -9.95 -32.93
N PRO A 48 16.65 -8.73 -32.47
CA PRO A 48 17.63 -7.86 -31.84
C PRO A 48 18.31 -8.52 -30.63
N VAL A 49 19.63 -8.33 -30.54
CA VAL A 49 20.46 -8.72 -29.39
C VAL A 49 21.10 -7.49 -28.77
N TYR A 50 21.16 -7.45 -27.45
CA TYR A 50 21.66 -6.29 -26.71
C TYR A 50 22.81 -6.70 -25.79
N ILE A 51 23.80 -5.83 -25.67
CA ILE A 51 24.73 -5.85 -24.56
C ILE A 51 24.04 -5.16 -23.38
N GLU A 52 23.99 -5.82 -22.23
CA GLU A 52 23.65 -5.19 -20.95
C GLU A 52 24.96 -4.76 -20.26
N ASN A 53 25.15 -3.46 -20.11
CA ASN A 53 26.31 -2.89 -19.44
C ASN A 53 26.15 -2.99 -17.91
N GLU A 54 27.25 -2.84 -17.17
CA GLU A 54 27.23 -2.89 -15.71
C GLU A 54 26.37 -1.79 -15.05
N ASP A 55 26.04 -0.71 -15.77
CA ASP A 55 25.14 0.36 -15.33
C ASP A 55 23.65 0.09 -15.63
N GLY A 56 23.32 -1.06 -16.23
CA GLY A 56 21.97 -1.45 -16.64
C GLY A 56 21.49 -0.89 -17.97
N SER A 57 22.32 -0.09 -18.66
CA SER A 57 22.01 0.39 -20.01
C SER A 57 22.13 -0.73 -21.06
N HIS A 58 21.40 -0.58 -22.17
CA HIS A 58 21.33 -1.59 -23.23
C HIS A 58 21.80 -1.01 -24.57
N VAL A 59 22.71 -1.72 -25.25
CA VAL A 59 23.22 -1.34 -26.58
C VAL A 59 22.96 -2.47 -27.56
N GLN A 60 22.21 -2.20 -28.64
CA GLN A 60 21.95 -3.19 -29.68
C GLN A 60 23.22 -3.44 -30.51
N ILE A 61 23.52 -4.71 -30.80
CA ILE A 61 24.65 -5.11 -31.64
C ILE A 61 24.21 -5.99 -32.81
N ALA A 62 25.09 -6.10 -33.81
CA ALA A 62 24.87 -6.98 -34.95
C ALA A 62 25.16 -8.44 -34.60
N GLN A 63 24.46 -9.34 -35.31
CA GLN A 63 24.73 -10.78 -35.29
C GLN A 63 25.64 -11.18 -36.47
N PRO A 64 26.40 -12.29 -36.38
CA PRO A 64 26.49 -13.22 -35.25
C PRO A 64 27.33 -12.69 -34.09
N LEU A 65 27.11 -13.23 -32.89
CA LEU A 65 27.96 -13.01 -31.73
C LEU A 65 29.25 -13.83 -31.85
N ILE A 66 30.37 -13.29 -31.38
CA ILE A 66 31.69 -13.92 -31.52
C ILE A 66 32.14 -14.55 -30.21
N ILE A 67 32.70 -15.76 -30.29
CA ILE A 67 33.25 -16.50 -29.16
C ILE A 67 34.78 -16.43 -29.18
N ASN A 68 35.41 -16.06 -28.06
CA ASN A 68 36.86 -16.01 -27.93
C ASN A 68 37.48 -17.40 -27.60
N ALA A 69 38.81 -17.45 -27.50
CA ALA A 69 39.55 -18.68 -27.19
C ALA A 69 39.22 -19.30 -25.80
N ALA A 70 38.59 -18.55 -24.90
CA ALA A 70 38.14 -19.05 -23.60
C ALA A 70 36.70 -19.57 -23.63
N GLY A 71 36.07 -19.62 -24.82
CA GLY A 71 34.67 -20.04 -24.97
C GLY A 71 33.66 -18.99 -24.49
N LYS A 72 34.07 -17.72 -24.36
CA LYS A 72 33.20 -16.63 -23.87
C LYS A 72 32.82 -15.68 -24.99
N ILE A 73 31.63 -15.09 -24.91
CA ILE A 73 31.17 -14.09 -25.88
C ILE A 73 31.98 -12.82 -25.71
N VAL A 74 32.47 -12.28 -26.83
CA VAL A 74 33.17 -11.01 -26.88
C VAL A 74 32.59 -10.08 -27.93
N TYR A 75 32.63 -8.78 -27.63
CA TYR A 75 32.35 -7.71 -28.58
C TYR A 75 33.46 -6.68 -28.49
N ASN A 76 34.08 -6.32 -29.62
CA ASN A 76 35.26 -5.44 -29.67
C ASN A 76 36.39 -5.84 -28.69
N GLY A 77 36.59 -7.15 -28.49
CA GLY A 77 37.62 -7.69 -27.60
C GLY A 77 37.27 -7.72 -26.11
N GLN A 78 36.09 -7.20 -25.71
CA GLN A 78 35.64 -7.19 -24.32
C GLN A 78 34.61 -8.29 -24.06
N LEU A 79 34.61 -8.84 -22.84
CA LEU A 79 33.60 -9.80 -22.37
C LEU A 79 32.28 -9.08 -22.12
N VAL A 80 31.23 -9.49 -22.81
CA VAL A 80 29.91 -8.84 -22.73
C VAL A 80 28.86 -9.77 -22.15
N LYS A 81 27.85 -9.19 -21.50
CA LYS A 81 26.60 -9.89 -21.15
C LYS A 81 25.62 -9.63 -22.28
N ILE A 82 25.13 -10.70 -22.91
CA ILE A 82 24.13 -10.60 -23.98
C ILE A 82 22.75 -10.94 -23.44
N VAL A 83 21.76 -10.12 -23.77
CA VAL A 83 20.36 -10.29 -23.38
C VAL A 83 19.41 -10.08 -24.56
N THR A 84 18.22 -10.66 -24.44
CA THR A 84 17.09 -10.52 -25.38
C THR A 84 15.82 -10.14 -24.61
N VAL A 85 14.90 -9.41 -25.24
CA VAL A 85 13.63 -8.99 -24.60
C VAL A 85 12.64 -10.16 -24.45
N GLN A 86 12.73 -11.13 -25.35
CA GLN A 86 11.83 -12.27 -25.43
C GLN A 86 12.63 -13.59 -25.48
N GLY A 87 11.93 -14.72 -25.32
CA GLY A 87 12.53 -16.02 -25.58
C GLY A 87 12.99 -16.17 -27.03
N HIS A 88 14.04 -16.97 -27.24
CA HIS A 88 14.72 -17.07 -28.52
C HIS A 88 15.19 -18.49 -28.84
N SER A 89 15.42 -18.75 -30.12
CA SER A 89 16.23 -19.88 -30.58
C SER A 89 17.71 -19.47 -30.59
N MET A 90 18.60 -20.43 -30.39
CA MET A 90 20.05 -20.23 -30.41
C MET A 90 20.73 -21.31 -31.26
N ALA A 91 21.54 -20.90 -32.22
CA ALA A 91 22.39 -21.80 -32.99
C ALA A 91 23.86 -21.42 -32.81
N ILE A 92 24.70 -22.39 -32.46
CA ILE A 92 26.12 -22.21 -32.19
C ILE A 92 26.91 -22.95 -33.26
N TYR A 93 27.86 -22.26 -33.89
CA TYR A 93 28.74 -22.80 -34.90
C TYR A 93 30.20 -22.61 -34.50
N ASP A 94 31.04 -23.57 -34.85
CA ASP A 94 32.49 -23.47 -34.68
C ASP A 94 33.15 -22.63 -35.79
N ALA A 95 34.48 -22.46 -35.70
CA ALA A 95 35.26 -21.74 -36.70
C ALA A 95 35.21 -22.36 -38.11
N ASN A 96 34.90 -23.66 -38.22
CA ASN A 96 34.78 -24.38 -39.48
C ASN A 96 33.36 -24.32 -40.06
N GLY A 97 32.43 -23.66 -39.37
CA GLY A 97 31.02 -23.60 -39.75
C GLY A 97 30.25 -24.90 -39.45
N SER A 98 30.80 -25.81 -38.64
CA SER A 98 30.06 -26.97 -38.16
C SER A 98 29.15 -26.56 -37.00
N GLN A 99 27.90 -27.03 -37.02
CA GLN A 99 26.96 -26.78 -35.93
C GLN A 99 27.42 -27.51 -34.68
N VAL A 100 27.69 -26.74 -33.63
CA VAL A 100 28.02 -27.23 -32.29
C VAL A 100 26.74 -27.64 -31.58
N ASP A 101 25.79 -26.71 -31.48
CA ASP A 101 24.53 -26.94 -30.79
C ASP A 101 23.39 -26.11 -31.40
N TYR A 102 22.16 -26.57 -31.19
CA TYR A 102 20.94 -25.87 -31.58
C TYR A 102 19.87 -26.03 -30.50
N ILE A 103 19.44 -24.90 -29.97
CA ILE A 103 18.37 -24.81 -28.98
C ILE A 103 17.18 -24.10 -29.64
N ALA A 104 16.12 -24.85 -29.94
CA ALA A 104 14.93 -24.32 -30.60
C ALA A 104 14.23 -23.24 -29.77
N ASN A 105 14.26 -23.36 -28.43
CA ASN A 105 13.71 -22.36 -27.51
C ASN A 105 14.48 -22.42 -26.19
N VAL A 106 15.28 -21.39 -25.89
CA VAL A 106 16.08 -21.34 -24.66
C VAL A 106 15.20 -21.31 -23.40
N LEU A 107 13.99 -20.73 -23.46
CA LEU A 107 13.04 -20.74 -22.35
C LEU A 107 12.41 -22.12 -22.06
N LYS A 108 12.50 -23.09 -22.99
CA LYS A 108 12.08 -24.48 -22.69
C LYS A 108 13.04 -25.16 -21.69
N TYR A 109 14.27 -24.66 -21.56
CA TYR A 109 15.29 -25.23 -20.67
C TYR A 109 15.39 -24.51 -19.31
N ASP A 110 14.82 -23.31 -19.18
CA ASP A 110 14.73 -22.61 -17.89
C ASP A 110 13.42 -21.81 -17.84
N PRO A 111 12.30 -22.43 -17.44
CA PRO A 111 11.05 -21.73 -17.42
C PRO A 111 10.97 -20.92 -16.12
N ASP A 112 11.27 -19.65 -16.24
CA ASP A 112 10.68 -18.59 -15.40
C ASP A 112 9.15 -18.47 -15.64
N GLN A 113 8.47 -19.58 -16.00
CA GLN A 113 7.02 -19.74 -15.99
C GLN A 113 6.45 -19.54 -14.59
N TYR A 114 7.29 -19.68 -13.56
CA TYR A 114 6.89 -19.38 -12.21
C TYR A 114 6.34 -17.96 -12.11
N SER A 115 7.00 -16.94 -12.66
CA SER A 115 6.49 -15.56 -12.63
C SER A 115 5.14 -15.40 -13.35
N ILE A 116 5.01 -15.94 -14.56
CA ILE A 116 3.78 -15.86 -15.37
C ILE A 116 2.60 -16.59 -14.72
N GLU A 117 2.86 -17.72 -14.06
CA GLU A 117 1.85 -18.50 -13.36
C GLU A 117 1.54 -17.93 -11.97
N ALA A 118 2.56 -17.42 -11.26
CA ALA A 118 2.47 -16.72 -9.99
C ALA A 118 1.60 -15.47 -10.10
N ASP A 119 1.84 -14.64 -11.12
CA ASP A 119 1.07 -13.42 -11.39
C ASP A 119 -0.42 -13.71 -11.60
N LYS A 120 -0.77 -14.90 -12.09
CA LYS A 120 -2.18 -15.28 -12.28
C LYS A 120 -2.81 -15.86 -11.01
N LYS A 121 -2.02 -16.37 -10.08
CA LYS A 121 -2.50 -17.17 -8.94
C LYS A 121 -2.39 -16.47 -7.59
N PHE A 122 -1.48 -15.51 -7.44
CA PHE A 122 -1.32 -14.79 -6.19
C PHE A 122 -2.31 -13.63 -6.07
N LYS A 123 -2.79 -13.40 -4.85
CA LYS A 123 -3.59 -12.22 -4.54
C LYS A 123 -2.68 -11.00 -4.53
N TYR A 124 -2.97 -10.02 -5.38
CA TYR A 124 -2.22 -8.77 -5.41
C TYR A 124 -2.56 -7.91 -4.19
N SER A 125 -1.54 -7.61 -3.40
CA SER A 125 -1.62 -6.59 -2.36
C SER A 125 -0.30 -5.87 -2.25
N VAL A 126 -0.35 -4.55 -2.23
CA VAL A 126 0.80 -3.72 -1.88
C VAL A 126 0.79 -3.44 -0.38
N LYS A 127 1.94 -3.07 0.18
CA LYS A 127 2.07 -2.74 1.61
C LYS A 127 2.57 -1.33 1.79
N LEU A 128 2.06 -0.61 2.79
CA LEU A 128 2.48 0.76 3.04
C LEU A 128 3.99 0.89 3.31
N SER A 129 4.60 -0.10 3.97
CA SER A 129 6.05 -0.12 4.25
C SER A 129 6.95 -0.10 3.00
N GLU A 130 6.43 -0.43 1.82
CA GLU A 130 7.16 -0.44 0.55
C GLU A 130 7.13 0.94 -0.16
N TYR A 131 6.39 1.91 0.38
CA TYR A 131 6.20 3.22 -0.22
C TYR A 131 6.46 4.35 0.79
N PRO A 132 6.95 5.52 0.33
CA PRO A 132 7.21 6.65 1.21
C PRO A 132 5.94 7.38 1.65
N THR A 133 4.85 7.27 0.89
CA THR A 133 3.57 7.95 1.19
C THR A 133 2.38 7.01 0.99
N LEU A 134 1.27 7.32 1.65
CA LEU A 134 0.01 6.60 1.45
C LEU A 134 -0.54 6.81 0.02
N GLN A 135 -0.27 7.95 -0.61
CA GLN A 135 -0.66 8.20 -2.00
C GLN A 135 0.08 7.27 -2.97
N ASP A 136 1.38 7.04 -2.77
CA ASP A 136 2.16 6.14 -3.65
C ASP A 136 1.68 4.69 -3.52
N ALA A 137 1.47 4.22 -2.28
CA ALA A 137 0.90 2.91 -2.02
C ALA A 137 -0.52 2.77 -2.62
N ALA A 138 -1.37 3.78 -2.44
CA ALA A 138 -2.71 3.81 -3.02
C ALA A 138 -2.66 3.79 -4.55
N SER A 139 -1.68 4.45 -5.17
CA SER A 139 -1.51 4.49 -6.64
C SER A 139 -1.07 3.14 -7.20
N ALA A 140 -0.18 2.44 -6.50
CA ALA A 140 0.32 1.13 -6.88
C ALA A 140 -0.67 -0.02 -6.58
N ALA A 141 -1.58 0.15 -5.62
CA ALA A 141 -2.57 -0.86 -5.27
C ALA A 141 -3.48 -1.21 -6.45
N VAL A 142 -3.77 -2.49 -6.65
CA VAL A 142 -4.70 -2.99 -7.69
C VAL A 142 -5.91 -3.69 -7.07
N ASP A 143 -5.72 -4.47 -5.99
CA ASP A 143 -6.79 -5.16 -5.23
C ASP A 143 -6.62 -4.90 -3.72
N GLY A 144 -5.56 -5.44 -3.12
CA GLY A 144 -5.24 -5.23 -1.72
C GLY A 144 -4.35 -4.02 -1.45
N LEU A 145 -4.62 -3.32 -0.35
CA LEU A 145 -3.71 -2.36 0.28
C LEU A 145 -3.57 -2.72 1.75
N LEU A 146 -2.37 -3.10 2.19
CA LEU A 146 -2.07 -3.42 3.57
C LEU A 146 -1.42 -2.22 4.26
N ILE A 147 -2.00 -1.77 5.36
CA ILE A 147 -1.39 -0.78 6.26
C ILE A 147 -0.67 -1.56 7.36
N ASP A 148 0.62 -1.81 7.17
CA ASP A 148 1.48 -2.60 8.03
C ASP A 148 2.43 -1.79 8.92
N VAL A 149 2.48 -0.47 8.71
CA VAL A 149 3.25 0.49 9.51
C VAL A 149 2.38 1.68 9.88
N ASP A 150 2.65 2.30 11.03
CA ASP A 150 1.93 3.49 11.47
C ASP A 150 2.14 4.63 10.47
N TYR A 151 1.07 5.31 10.08
CA TYR A 151 1.11 6.41 9.13
C TYR A 151 0.77 7.73 9.81
N HIS A 152 1.67 8.70 9.68
CA HIS A 152 1.47 10.04 10.21
C HIS A 152 0.89 10.93 9.12
N PHE A 153 -0.32 11.43 9.32
CA PHE A 153 -0.97 12.32 8.37
C PHE A 153 -1.08 13.74 8.91
N TYR A 154 -1.23 14.72 8.01
CA TYR A 154 -1.54 16.09 8.38
C TYR A 154 -3.02 16.41 8.10
N ASN A 155 -3.58 17.39 8.81
CA ASN A 155 -4.97 17.78 8.64
C ASN A 155 -5.26 18.20 7.19
N GLY A 156 -6.23 17.53 6.55
CA GLY A 156 -6.64 17.81 5.18
C GLY A 156 -5.83 17.06 4.12
N GLU A 157 -4.93 16.16 4.53
CA GLU A 157 -4.24 15.27 3.62
C GLU A 157 -5.26 14.44 2.83
N LYS A 158 -5.13 14.45 1.49
CA LYS A 158 -6.04 13.78 0.58
C LYS A 158 -5.31 12.67 -0.16
N VAL A 159 -5.92 11.49 -0.19
CA VAL A 159 -5.46 10.33 -0.93
C VAL A 159 -6.49 9.98 -2.01
N ASP A 160 -6.02 9.97 -3.25
CA ASP A 160 -6.78 9.58 -4.44
C ASP A 160 -6.53 8.10 -4.75
N PHE A 161 -7.60 7.30 -4.73
CA PHE A 161 -7.56 5.86 -5.03
C PHE A 161 -7.90 5.53 -6.49
N GLY A 162 -8.05 6.53 -7.36
CA GLY A 162 -8.15 6.36 -8.81
C GLY A 162 -9.41 5.65 -9.30
N GLY A 163 -10.47 5.57 -8.51
CA GLY A 163 -11.69 4.83 -8.81
C GLY A 163 -11.59 3.32 -8.59
N LYS A 164 -10.47 2.83 -8.05
CA LYS A 164 -10.21 1.41 -7.84
C LYS A 164 -11.06 0.86 -6.71
N VAL A 165 -11.52 -0.38 -6.86
CA VAL A 165 -12.23 -1.12 -5.82
C VAL A 165 -11.17 -1.84 -4.99
N LEU A 166 -10.89 -1.34 -3.78
CA LEU A 166 -9.80 -1.86 -2.96
C LEU A 166 -10.29 -2.51 -1.67
N THR A 167 -9.58 -3.54 -1.24
CA THR A 167 -9.64 -4.07 0.12
C THR A 167 -8.48 -3.50 0.93
N ILE A 168 -8.77 -2.54 1.80
CA ILE A 168 -7.80 -1.90 2.68
C ILE A 168 -7.82 -2.63 4.03
N GLU A 169 -6.74 -3.34 4.34
CA GLU A 169 -6.57 -4.06 5.61
C GLU A 169 -5.61 -3.28 6.52
N CYS A 170 -6.10 -2.85 7.68
CA CYS A 170 -5.30 -2.08 8.63
C CYS A 170 -4.78 -2.99 9.75
N LYS A 171 -3.45 -3.04 9.90
CA LYS A 171 -2.74 -3.71 11.01
C LYS A 171 -1.87 -2.74 11.82
N ALA A 172 -1.88 -1.48 11.43
CA ALA A 172 -1.20 -0.37 12.07
C ALA A 172 -2.14 0.86 12.14
N LYS A 173 -1.68 1.94 12.79
CA LYS A 173 -2.49 3.11 13.10
C LYS A 173 -2.37 4.21 12.05
N PHE A 174 -3.42 5.02 11.92
CA PHE A 174 -3.33 6.36 11.34
C PHE A 174 -3.25 7.37 12.49
N ILE A 175 -2.17 8.14 12.51
CA ILE A 175 -1.81 9.03 13.61
C ILE A 175 -1.79 10.47 13.10
N GLY A 176 -2.61 11.33 13.68
CA GLY A 176 -2.72 12.72 13.24
C GLY A 176 -3.94 13.42 13.80
N ASP A 177 -3.87 14.74 13.93
CA ASP A 177 -4.99 15.60 14.29
C ASP A 177 -5.63 16.16 13.01
N GLY A 178 -6.96 16.17 12.94
CA GLY A 178 -7.73 16.60 11.78
C GLY A 178 -8.11 15.44 10.85
N ASN A 179 -8.33 15.74 9.57
CA ASN A 179 -8.92 14.79 8.62
C ASN A 179 -7.87 14.17 7.68
N LEU A 180 -7.81 12.84 7.65
CA LEU A 180 -7.25 12.07 6.54
C LEU A 180 -8.36 11.73 5.55
N ILE A 181 -8.26 12.20 4.31
CA ILE A 181 -9.37 12.21 3.36
C ILE A 181 -9.13 11.18 2.25
N PHE A 182 -9.98 10.17 2.18
CA PHE A 182 -9.99 9.21 1.09
C PHE A 182 -11.03 9.60 0.03
N THR A 183 -10.57 9.70 -1.22
CA THR A 183 -11.39 10.07 -2.38
C THR A 183 -11.31 9.02 -3.48
N LYS A 184 -12.33 8.98 -4.35
CA LYS A 184 -12.38 8.11 -5.53
C LYS A 184 -12.12 6.63 -5.21
N LEU A 185 -12.72 6.13 -4.12
CA LEU A 185 -12.82 4.70 -3.90
C LEU A 185 -13.95 4.14 -4.77
N GLY A 186 -13.67 3.05 -5.48
CA GLY A 186 -14.66 2.35 -6.29
C GLY A 186 -15.74 1.68 -5.44
N LYS A 187 -16.93 1.50 -6.03
CA LYS A 187 -18.06 0.85 -5.36
C LYS A 187 -17.71 -0.57 -4.95
N GLY A 188 -17.91 -0.89 -3.67
CA GLY A 188 -17.53 -2.17 -3.06
C GLY A 188 -16.20 -2.12 -2.31
N SER A 189 -15.51 -0.97 -2.29
CA SER A 189 -14.30 -0.82 -1.49
C SER A 189 -14.58 -1.03 0.00
N ARG A 190 -13.66 -1.72 0.67
CA ARG A 190 -13.80 -2.08 2.08
C ARG A 190 -12.55 -1.68 2.85
N ILE A 191 -12.75 -1.00 3.97
CA ILE A 191 -11.70 -0.61 4.91
C ILE A 191 -11.94 -1.39 6.20
N ALA A 192 -10.94 -2.13 6.69
CA ALA A 192 -11.15 -3.03 7.82
C ALA A 192 -10.07 -2.89 8.89
N GLY A 193 -10.50 -2.78 10.15
CA GLY A 193 -9.60 -2.73 11.31
C GLY A 193 -8.87 -1.39 11.46
N VAL A 194 -9.38 -0.32 10.83
CA VAL A 194 -8.74 0.99 10.91
C VAL A 194 -8.69 1.51 12.35
N PHE A 195 -7.54 2.06 12.74
CA PHE A 195 -7.32 2.64 14.07
C PHE A 195 -6.87 4.10 13.92
N MET A 196 -7.72 5.04 14.32
CA MET A 196 -7.40 6.47 14.31
C MET A 196 -6.89 6.92 15.68
N GLU A 197 -5.78 7.64 15.72
CA GLU A 197 -5.22 8.15 16.97
C GLU A 197 -4.76 9.60 16.82
N SER A 198 -5.22 10.48 17.71
CA SER A 198 -4.75 11.87 17.73
C SER A 198 -3.26 11.94 18.06
N THR A 199 -2.53 12.86 17.43
CA THR A 199 -1.15 13.17 17.85
C THR A 199 -1.18 13.87 19.21
N THR A 200 -2.10 14.82 19.38
CA THR A 200 -2.24 15.60 20.61
C THR A 200 -3.01 14.81 21.67
N THR A 201 -2.56 14.88 22.92
CA THR A 201 -3.35 14.43 24.09
C THR A 201 -4.12 15.62 24.65
N PRO A 202 -5.45 15.69 24.45
CA PRO A 202 -6.24 16.86 24.86
C PRO A 202 -6.53 16.85 26.36
N TRP A 203 -7.00 17.99 26.87
CA TRP A 203 -7.66 18.06 28.17
C TRP A 203 -9.09 17.53 28.07
N VAL A 204 -9.46 16.62 28.98
CA VAL A 204 -10.80 16.02 29.06
C VAL A 204 -11.38 16.16 30.46
N ILE A 205 -12.71 16.29 30.53
CA ILE A 205 -13.49 16.19 31.77
C ILE A 205 -14.10 14.80 31.91
N LYS A 206 -14.30 14.36 33.15
CA LYS A 206 -14.96 13.11 33.53
C LYS A 206 -16.11 13.45 34.50
N PRO A 207 -17.27 13.93 34.02
CA PRO A 207 -18.39 14.33 34.88
C PRO A 207 -19.13 13.14 35.53
N TRP A 208 -18.41 12.10 35.94
CA TRP A 208 -18.94 10.95 36.67
C TRP A 208 -17.90 10.42 37.65
N THR A 209 -18.39 9.79 38.72
CA THR A 209 -17.57 9.15 39.76
C THR A 209 -17.16 7.73 39.34
N ASP A 210 -16.27 7.12 40.11
CA ASP A 210 -15.88 5.72 39.89
C ASP A 210 -17.02 4.73 40.22
N ASP A 211 -18.02 5.15 41.01
CA ASP A 211 -19.28 4.44 41.23
C ASP A 211 -20.33 4.69 40.13
N ASN A 212 -19.91 5.29 39.01
CA ASN A 212 -20.72 5.58 37.83
C ASN A 212 -21.93 6.49 38.11
N GLN A 213 -21.80 7.42 39.05
CA GLN A 213 -22.79 8.47 39.34
C GLN A 213 -22.38 9.79 38.67
N TRP A 214 -23.35 10.53 38.13
CA TRP A 214 -23.08 11.84 37.52
C TRP A 214 -22.63 12.87 38.55
N LEU A 215 -21.59 13.63 38.21
CA LEU A 215 -21.23 14.86 38.90
C LEU A 215 -22.06 16.00 38.30
N THR A 216 -22.81 16.73 39.13
CA THR A 216 -23.61 17.88 38.68
C THR A 216 -23.03 19.22 39.13
N ASP A 217 -22.11 19.20 40.09
CA ASP A 217 -21.40 20.39 40.55
C ASP A 217 -20.26 20.74 39.58
N ALA A 218 -20.23 21.99 39.11
CA ALA A 218 -19.25 22.43 38.13
C ALA A 218 -17.81 22.35 38.65
N ALA A 219 -17.57 22.68 39.92
CA ALA A 219 -16.23 22.63 40.50
C ALA A 219 -15.73 21.18 40.64
N ALA A 220 -16.61 20.25 41.00
CA ALA A 220 -16.32 18.82 41.00
C ALA A 220 -15.95 18.31 39.61
N VAL A 221 -16.66 18.73 38.55
CA VAL A 221 -16.31 18.37 37.16
C VAL A 221 -14.94 18.94 36.78
N VAL A 222 -14.64 20.20 37.10
CA VAL A 222 -13.31 20.80 36.85
C VAL A 222 -12.21 20.05 37.59
N ALA A 223 -12.46 19.56 38.81
CA ALA A 223 -11.48 18.77 39.57
C ALA A 223 -11.12 17.43 38.88
N THR A 224 -11.94 16.94 37.94
CA THR A 224 -11.65 15.73 37.17
C THR A 224 -10.78 15.96 35.92
N LEU A 225 -10.46 17.23 35.62
CA LEU A 225 -9.74 17.62 34.43
C LEU A 225 -8.37 16.94 34.35
N LYS A 226 -8.10 16.25 33.22
CA LYS A 226 -6.83 15.55 32.98
C LYS A 226 -6.46 15.56 31.50
N GLN A 227 -5.18 15.39 31.20
CA GLN A 227 -4.74 15.08 29.83
C GLN A 227 -4.89 13.58 29.58
N SER A 228 -5.80 13.21 28.69
CA SER A 228 -6.06 11.80 28.33
C SER A 228 -6.74 11.73 26.96
N LYS A 229 -6.51 10.63 26.23
CA LYS A 229 -7.22 10.33 24.97
C LYS A 229 -8.50 9.49 25.17
N THR A 230 -8.87 9.21 26.42
CA THR A 230 -10.02 8.38 26.81
C THR A 230 -10.44 8.69 28.27
N ASP A 231 -11.44 7.97 28.80
CA ASP A 231 -11.99 8.15 30.16
C ASP A 231 -12.47 9.59 30.42
N GLY A 232 -13.10 10.18 29.42
CA GLY A 232 -13.50 11.57 29.42
C GLY A 232 -13.73 12.06 28.00
N TYR A 233 -14.19 13.30 27.88
CA TYR A 233 -14.35 13.97 26.60
C TYR A 233 -13.92 15.44 26.71
N GLN A 234 -13.63 16.07 25.56
CA GLN A 234 -13.23 17.47 25.52
C GLN A 234 -14.43 18.38 25.82
N PRO A 235 -14.32 19.37 26.73
CA PRO A 235 -15.44 20.27 27.05
C PRO A 235 -16.07 20.93 25.83
N THR A 236 -17.38 21.09 25.86
CA THR A 236 -18.22 21.68 24.82
C THR A 236 -19.01 22.88 25.33
N VAL A 237 -19.59 23.63 24.39
CA VAL A 237 -20.55 24.70 24.71
C VAL A 237 -21.81 24.18 25.42
N SER A 238 -22.18 22.91 25.20
CA SER A 238 -23.32 22.28 25.87
C SER A 238 -23.02 22.01 27.35
N ASP A 239 -21.76 21.74 27.70
CA ASP A 239 -21.35 21.58 29.09
C ASP A 239 -21.50 22.88 29.89
N TYR A 240 -21.35 24.04 29.24
CA TYR A 240 -21.48 25.34 29.90
C TYR A 240 -22.91 25.58 30.38
N VAL A 241 -23.89 25.04 29.65
CA VAL A 241 -25.30 25.05 30.04
C VAL A 241 -25.59 23.94 31.06
N LYS A 242 -25.00 22.75 30.86
CA LYS A 242 -25.27 21.57 31.70
C LYS A 242 -24.71 21.70 33.11
N PHE A 243 -23.55 22.35 33.26
CA PHE A 243 -22.86 22.58 34.52
C PHE A 243 -22.67 24.10 34.71
N PRO A 244 -23.67 24.81 35.27
CA PRO A 244 -23.62 26.27 35.37
C PRO A 244 -22.34 26.78 36.04
N GLY A 245 -21.64 27.71 35.39
CA GLY A 245 -20.39 28.31 35.89
C GLY A 245 -19.10 27.57 35.49
N ILE A 246 -19.20 26.38 34.89
CA ILE A 246 -18.01 25.59 34.48
C ILE A 246 -17.13 26.34 33.47
N GLU A 247 -17.73 27.15 32.59
CA GLU A 247 -17.00 27.91 31.56
C GLU A 247 -15.97 28.87 32.17
N THR A 248 -16.30 29.49 33.31
CA THR A 248 -15.40 30.41 34.02
C THR A 248 -14.34 29.65 34.81
N LEU A 249 -14.68 28.47 35.35
CA LEU A 249 -13.78 27.65 36.16
C LEU A 249 -12.75 26.87 35.33
N LEU A 250 -13.10 26.48 34.09
CA LEU A 250 -12.18 25.79 33.21
C LEU A 250 -11.05 26.72 32.73
N PRO A 251 -9.78 26.25 32.77
CA PRO A 251 -8.68 27.03 32.24
C PRO A 251 -8.83 27.21 30.71
N PRO A 252 -8.34 28.31 30.12
CA PRO A 252 -8.52 28.59 28.69
C PRO A 252 -8.04 27.47 27.75
N ASN A 253 -6.95 26.77 28.10
CA ASN A 253 -6.39 25.66 27.32
C ASN A 253 -7.25 24.38 27.34
N ALA A 254 -8.22 24.27 28.25
CA ALA A 254 -9.16 23.15 28.30
C ALA A 254 -10.48 23.46 27.55
N LYS A 255 -10.68 24.71 27.13
CA LYS A 255 -11.89 25.18 26.43
C LYS A 255 -11.65 25.25 24.93
N GLY A 256 -12.69 24.97 24.14
CA GLY A 256 -12.66 25.16 22.68
C GLY A 256 -11.62 24.33 21.93
N GLN A 257 -11.02 23.32 22.57
CA GLN A 257 -10.14 22.37 21.90
C GLN A 257 -10.91 21.61 20.81
N ASN A 258 -10.19 21.26 19.74
CA ASN A 258 -10.73 20.47 18.64
C ASN A 258 -9.76 19.38 18.21
N ILE A 259 -9.52 18.43 19.12
CA ILE A 259 -8.60 17.31 18.87
C ILE A 259 -9.42 16.08 18.49
N THR A 260 -9.40 15.74 17.21
CA THR A 260 -9.97 14.50 16.67
C THR A 260 -9.04 13.99 15.58
N SER A 261 -8.76 12.69 15.55
CA SER A 261 -8.16 12.00 14.42
C SER A 261 -9.28 11.42 13.56
N THR A 262 -9.52 12.03 12.41
CA THR A 262 -10.71 11.76 11.61
C THR A 262 -10.35 11.07 10.30
N LEU A 263 -10.93 9.91 10.06
CA LEU A 263 -10.99 9.34 8.71
C LEU A 263 -12.19 9.93 7.98
N GLU A 264 -11.95 10.62 6.87
CA GLU A 264 -12.99 11.16 6.01
C GLU A 264 -13.08 10.36 4.70
N ILE A 265 -14.23 9.74 4.43
CA ILE A 265 -14.57 9.21 3.12
C ILE A 265 -15.37 10.28 2.38
N ARG A 266 -14.84 10.78 1.26
CA ARG A 266 -15.42 11.92 0.55
C ARG A 266 -15.92 11.53 -0.84
N GLU A 267 -17.19 11.85 -1.10
CA GLU A 267 -17.87 11.73 -2.40
C GLU A 267 -17.75 10.33 -3.01
N CYS A 268 -17.87 9.29 -2.17
CA CYS A 268 -17.78 7.90 -2.59
C CYS A 268 -19.14 7.20 -2.55
N ILE A 269 -19.26 6.11 -3.30
CA ILE A 269 -20.47 5.29 -3.36
C ILE A 269 -20.13 3.87 -2.92
N GLY A 270 -20.88 3.30 -1.99
CA GLY A 270 -20.77 1.88 -1.63
C GLY A 270 -19.43 1.52 -0.97
N VAL A 271 -18.89 2.41 -0.15
CA VAL A 271 -17.71 2.15 0.69
C VAL A 271 -18.17 1.70 2.07
N GLU A 272 -17.58 0.64 2.59
CA GLU A 272 -17.86 0.17 3.95
C GLU A 272 -16.61 0.22 4.82
N VAL A 273 -16.74 0.84 5.99
CA VAL A 273 -15.72 0.84 7.06
C VAL A 273 -16.14 -0.16 8.11
N HIS A 274 -15.29 -1.15 8.36
CA HIS A 274 -15.54 -2.30 9.23
C HIS A 274 -14.58 -2.31 10.41
N ARG A 275 -15.10 -2.60 11.61
CA ARG A 275 -14.26 -2.80 12.82
C ARG A 275 -13.32 -1.65 13.13
N ALA A 276 -13.78 -0.42 12.85
CA ALA A 276 -12.99 0.77 13.14
C ALA A 276 -12.86 0.95 14.66
N SER A 277 -11.69 1.38 15.11
CA SER A 277 -11.41 1.72 16.50
C SER A 277 -10.54 2.97 16.56
N GLY A 278 -10.16 3.40 17.77
CA GLY A 278 -9.28 4.54 17.92
C GLY A 278 -9.40 5.29 19.24
N LEU A 279 -8.54 6.30 19.39
CA LEU A 279 -8.43 7.19 20.53
C LEU A 279 -8.50 8.64 20.08
N MET A 280 -9.49 9.38 20.60
CA MET A 280 -9.91 10.68 20.08
C MET A 280 -10.28 10.57 18.59
N ALA A 281 -11.01 9.52 18.23
CA ALA A 281 -11.29 9.14 16.85
C ALA A 281 -12.61 9.72 16.32
N GLY A 282 -12.66 9.95 15.00
CA GLY A 282 -13.85 10.31 14.25
C GLY A 282 -13.88 9.64 12.87
N PHE A 283 -15.09 9.40 12.36
CA PHE A 283 -15.34 8.78 11.06
C PHE A 283 -16.41 9.58 10.33
N LEU A 284 -16.00 10.28 9.28
CA LEU A 284 -16.85 11.18 8.51
C LEU A 284 -17.07 10.63 7.10
N PHE A 285 -18.33 10.56 6.69
CA PHE A 285 -18.74 10.24 5.33
C PHE A 285 -19.35 11.51 4.73
N ARG A 286 -18.55 12.26 3.96
CA ARG A 286 -18.97 13.52 3.34
C ARG A 286 -19.41 13.29 1.90
N GLY A 287 -20.62 13.69 1.54
CA GLY A 287 -21.17 13.53 0.18
C GLY A 287 -21.31 12.06 -0.26
N CYS A 288 -21.39 11.12 0.69
CA CYS A 288 -21.38 9.70 0.42
C CYS A 288 -22.79 9.13 0.20
N HIS A 289 -22.88 8.01 -0.53
CA HIS A 289 -24.12 7.28 -0.76
C HIS A 289 -23.86 5.77 -0.67
N PHE A 290 -24.80 5.02 -0.11
CA PHE A 290 -24.71 3.57 0.09
C PHE A 290 -23.50 3.14 0.95
N CYS A 291 -22.93 4.07 1.73
CA CYS A 291 -21.76 3.84 2.56
C CYS A 291 -22.17 3.40 3.96
N LYS A 292 -21.32 2.60 4.62
CA LYS A 292 -21.68 2.05 5.93
C LYS A 292 -20.52 2.11 6.91
N MET A 293 -20.87 2.36 8.16
CA MET A 293 -20.04 2.04 9.31
C MET A 293 -20.56 0.75 9.93
N VAL A 294 -19.74 -0.30 9.91
CA VAL A 294 -20.15 -1.67 10.29
C VAL A 294 -19.27 -2.18 11.41
N ASP A 295 -19.90 -2.75 12.45
CA ASP A 295 -19.23 -3.39 13.58
C ASP A 295 -18.13 -2.51 14.20
N ALA A 296 -18.41 -1.22 14.39
CA ALA A 296 -17.49 -0.29 15.07
C ALA A 296 -16.99 -0.91 16.38
N ASN A 297 -15.66 -1.03 16.51
CA ASN A 297 -14.99 -1.73 17.59
C ASN A 297 -14.66 -0.77 18.74
N ASN A 298 -15.72 -0.21 19.31
CA ASN A 298 -15.69 0.67 20.48
C ASN A 298 -14.63 1.78 20.43
N PRO A 299 -14.53 2.59 19.35
CA PRO A 299 -13.64 3.75 19.33
C PRO A 299 -13.98 4.72 20.47
N SER A 300 -12.94 5.31 21.06
CA SER A 300 -13.06 6.43 22.01
C SER A 300 -13.13 7.73 21.24
N GLY A 301 -14.29 8.38 21.26
CA GLY A 301 -14.58 9.57 20.46
C GLY A 301 -13.76 10.81 20.83
N GLY A 302 -13.47 11.64 19.83
CA GLY A 302 -12.83 12.95 19.97
C GLY A 302 -13.82 14.10 20.17
N LYS A 303 -13.47 15.27 19.62
CA LYS A 303 -14.32 16.47 19.68
C LYS A 303 -15.51 16.39 18.71
N ASP A 304 -15.26 15.84 17.52
CA ASP A 304 -16.26 15.67 16.48
C ASP A 304 -17.15 14.45 16.73
N GLY A 305 -18.22 14.31 15.93
CA GLY A 305 -19.09 13.14 15.99
C GLY A 305 -18.33 11.89 15.57
N ILE A 306 -18.47 10.81 16.35
CA ILE A 306 -17.71 9.56 16.12
C ILE A 306 -18.04 8.98 14.75
N ILE A 307 -19.31 8.95 14.37
CA ILE A 307 -19.79 8.50 13.07
C ILE A 307 -20.73 9.56 12.51
N THR A 308 -20.33 10.18 11.41
CA THR A 308 -21.10 11.27 10.79
C THR A 308 -21.33 10.99 9.32
N PHE A 309 -22.58 11.02 8.88
CA PHE A 309 -22.94 11.11 7.47
C PHE A 309 -23.39 12.53 7.16
N GLU A 310 -22.64 13.23 6.31
CA GLU A 310 -22.88 14.63 5.97
C GLU A 310 -23.05 14.79 4.46
N ASN A 311 -24.23 15.19 4.02
CA ASN A 311 -24.56 15.45 2.62
C ASN A 311 -25.10 16.87 2.44
N LEU A 312 -24.57 17.86 3.17
CA LEU A 312 -25.00 19.27 3.06
C LEU A 312 -24.74 19.85 1.65
N SER A 313 -23.69 19.36 0.99
CA SER A 313 -23.39 19.61 -0.43
C SER A 313 -23.74 18.38 -1.28
N GLY A 314 -24.06 18.59 -2.56
CA GLY A 314 -24.41 17.52 -3.49
C GLY A 314 -25.87 17.07 -3.37
N ASP A 315 -26.15 15.80 -3.70
CA ASP A 315 -27.47 15.20 -3.51
C ASP A 315 -27.71 14.79 -2.04
N TRP A 316 -28.98 14.57 -1.69
CA TRP A 316 -29.32 13.99 -0.38
C TRP A 316 -28.73 12.58 -0.30
N GLY A 317 -28.12 12.27 0.85
CA GLY A 317 -27.59 10.95 1.14
C GLY A 317 -28.68 9.88 0.99
N LYS A 318 -28.29 8.67 0.62
CA LYS A 318 -29.21 7.52 0.56
C LYS A 318 -28.45 6.24 0.81
N GLY A 319 -29.08 5.30 1.52
CA GLY A 319 -28.49 3.98 1.79
C GLY A 319 -27.28 4.03 2.72
N ASN A 320 -27.11 5.14 3.43
CA ASN A 320 -26.06 5.32 4.42
C ASN A 320 -26.53 4.73 5.75
N TYR A 321 -25.72 3.85 6.36
CA TYR A 321 -26.12 3.14 7.57
C TYR A 321 -24.98 3.01 8.59
N VAL A 322 -25.39 2.95 9.86
CA VAL A 322 -24.58 2.38 10.95
C VAL A 322 -25.19 1.02 11.30
N ILE A 323 -24.39 -0.05 11.26
CA ILE A 323 -24.88 -1.42 11.47
C ILE A 323 -23.96 -2.14 12.46
N GLY A 324 -24.52 -2.60 13.58
CA GLY A 324 -23.76 -3.30 14.60
C GLY A 324 -22.69 -2.43 15.28
N GLY A 325 -21.89 -3.07 16.13
CA GLY A 325 -20.83 -2.40 16.87
C GLY A 325 -21.32 -1.43 17.94
N ARG A 326 -20.37 -0.66 18.48
CA ARG A 326 -20.58 0.33 19.55
C ARG A 326 -19.47 1.37 19.53
N THR A 327 -19.68 2.45 20.28
CA THR A 327 -18.70 3.54 20.50
C THR A 327 -18.72 3.94 21.97
N SER A 328 -17.65 4.61 22.44
CA SER A 328 -17.57 5.18 23.79
C SER A 328 -17.13 6.64 23.73
N TYR A 329 -17.54 7.44 24.72
CA TYR A 329 -17.18 8.86 24.86
C TYR A 329 -17.61 9.70 23.64
N GLY A 330 -16.77 10.65 23.23
CA GLY A 330 -17.12 11.67 22.23
C GLY A 330 -17.76 12.90 22.87
N SER A 331 -17.32 14.07 22.46
CA SER A 331 -17.85 15.35 22.95
C SER A 331 -19.25 15.66 22.42
N VAL A 332 -19.63 15.09 21.28
CA VAL A 332 -20.93 15.28 20.64
C VAL A 332 -21.56 13.91 20.33
N SER A 333 -22.66 13.91 19.57
CA SER A 333 -23.37 12.69 19.16
C SER A 333 -22.44 11.63 18.56
N SER A 334 -22.60 10.38 18.97
CA SER A 334 -21.79 9.28 18.44
C SER A 334 -22.18 8.86 17.02
N ALA A 335 -23.46 8.95 16.66
CA ALA A 335 -23.96 8.67 15.32
C ALA A 335 -24.92 9.78 14.90
N GLN A 336 -24.68 10.39 13.74
CA GLN A 336 -25.48 11.50 13.25
C GLN A 336 -25.56 11.56 11.73
N PHE A 337 -26.67 12.12 11.24
CA PHE A 337 -27.01 12.22 9.82
C PHE A 337 -27.44 13.65 9.50
N LEU A 338 -26.85 14.23 8.46
CA LEU A 338 -27.17 15.57 7.98
C LEU A 338 -27.51 15.47 6.50
N ARG A 339 -28.77 15.78 6.13
CA ARG A 339 -29.29 15.74 4.75
C ARG A 339 -29.17 14.34 4.09
N ASN A 340 -29.63 13.30 4.79
CA ASN A 340 -29.66 11.90 4.36
C ASN A 340 -31.08 11.36 4.22
#